data_AF-A0A7W0K7S7-F1
#
_entry.id   AF-A0A7W0K7S7-F1
#
_cell.length_a   1.000
_cell.length_b   1.000
_cell.length_c   1.000
_cell.angle_alpha   90.00
_cell.angle_beta   90.00
_cell.angle_gamma   90.00
#
_symmetry.space_group_name_H-M   'P 1'
#
loop_
_entity.id
_entity.type
_entity.pdbx_description
1 polymer ?
#
loop_
_entity_poly.entity_id
_entity_poly.type
_entity_poly.pdbx_seq_one_letter_code
_entity_poly.pdbx_strand_id
1 'polypeptide(L)'
;MKRIVKPLVIVSALCVMGYLFYQSAQDTRSAPYTMQRSHLSGWKVTTESASTPSAPVLSLRPPREITAGLFRQLFQRAAESMNGPSIPLVPLVLREEYESAFAGTTTAEALAAAARESGLEAGGFAPRCMMLKRDSAPGVTRQLYAVLFDAPVFTAFRERLSALITPDTAYNPSALAPVLFVAASDAAFNSWLPLRAGESDCMAPISLE
;
A
#
# COMPACT_ATOMS: atom_id res chain seq x y z
N MET A 1 -36.01 36.08 -30.87
CA MET A 1 -35.70 35.74 -29.47
C MET A 1 -36.08 34.30 -29.06
N LYS A 2 -37.30 33.79 -29.29
CA LYS A 2 -37.70 32.42 -28.88
C LYS A 2 -36.84 31.26 -29.42
N ARG A 3 -36.16 31.43 -30.58
CA ARG A 3 -35.31 30.39 -31.17
C ARG A 3 -33.94 30.20 -30.48
N ILE A 4 -33.47 31.17 -29.70
CA ILE A 4 -32.15 31.12 -29.02
C ILE A 4 -32.29 30.62 -27.57
N VAL A 5 -33.45 30.81 -26.94
CA VAL A 5 -33.69 30.40 -25.56
C VAL A 5 -33.65 28.87 -25.39
N LYS A 6 -34.23 28.12 -26.34
CA LYS A 6 -34.23 26.64 -26.29
C LYS A 6 -32.83 26.02 -26.32
N PRO A 7 -31.93 26.36 -27.27
CA PRO A 7 -30.59 25.80 -27.26
C PRO A 7 -29.79 26.23 -26.03
N LEU A 8 -29.98 27.45 -25.53
CA LEU A 8 -29.33 27.92 -24.29
C LEU A 8 -29.73 27.06 -23.08
N VAL A 9 -31.02 26.79 -22.89
CA VAL A 9 -31.52 25.95 -21.79
C VAL A 9 -30.98 24.53 -21.88
N ILE A 10 -30.92 23.95 -23.09
CA ILE A 10 -30.38 22.60 -23.30
C ILE A 10 -28.89 22.56 -22.94
N VAL A 11 -28.10 23.54 -23.40
CA VAL A 11 -26.67 23.62 -23.08
C VAL A 11 -26.46 23.78 -21.58
N SER A 12 -27.19 24.68 -20.92
CA SER A 12 -27.11 24.84 -19.46
C SER A 12 -27.46 23.55 -18.72
N ALA A 13 -28.53 22.84 -19.13
CA ALA A 13 -28.90 21.57 -18.51
C ALA A 13 -27.81 20.50 -18.68
N LEU A 14 -27.19 20.41 -19.87
CA LEU A 14 -26.07 19.49 -20.13
C LEU A 14 -24.84 19.83 -19.30
N CYS A 15 -24.49 21.11 -19.18
CA CYS A 15 -23.36 21.55 -18.35
C CYS A 15 -23.59 21.22 -16.86
N VAL A 16 -24.79 21.49 -16.33
CA VAL A 16 -25.13 21.16 -14.93
C VAL A 16 -25.07 19.65 -14.71
N MET A 17 -25.63 18.86 -15.62
CA MET A 17 -25.62 17.40 -15.52
C MET A 17 -24.20 16.82 -15.63
N GLY A 18 -23.36 17.36 -16.51
CA GLY A 18 -21.94 16.99 -16.60
C GLY A 18 -21.17 17.34 -15.33
N TYR A 19 -21.44 18.51 -14.73
CA TYR A 19 -20.84 18.92 -13.46
C TYR A 19 -21.25 18.02 -12.30
N LEU A 20 -22.54 17.70 -12.16
CA LEU A 20 -23.04 16.80 -11.10
C LEU A 20 -22.46 15.40 -11.25
N PHE A 21 -22.33 14.89 -12.48
CA PHE A 21 -21.70 13.59 -12.72
C PHE A 21 -20.21 13.60 -12.35
N TYR A 22 -19.49 14.66 -12.72
CA TYR A 22 -18.09 14.85 -12.34
C TYR A 22 -17.92 14.92 -10.82
N GLN A 23 -18.75 15.71 -10.14
CA GLN A 23 -18.72 15.86 -8.69
C GLN A 23 -19.02 14.51 -8.01
N SER A 24 -20.08 13.81 -8.42
CA SER A 24 -20.44 12.51 -7.88
C SER A 24 -19.34 11.45 -8.07
N ALA A 25 -18.70 11.43 -9.26
CA ALA A 25 -17.58 10.53 -9.54
C ALA A 25 -16.34 10.86 -8.69
N GLN A 26 -16.06 12.16 -8.48
CA GLN A 26 -14.95 12.61 -7.64
C GLN A 26 -15.21 12.28 -6.17
N ASP A 27 -16.39 12.61 -5.65
CA ASP A 27 -16.79 12.36 -4.26
C ASP A 27 -16.72 10.86 -3.92
N THR A 28 -17.14 9.99 -4.84
CA THR A 28 -17.06 8.53 -4.66
C THR A 28 -15.63 8.04 -4.57
N ARG A 29 -14.71 8.63 -5.36
CA ARG A 29 -13.29 8.25 -5.39
C ARG A 29 -12.51 8.78 -4.19
N SER A 30 -12.86 9.96 -3.69
CA SER A 30 -12.21 10.58 -2.53
C SER A 30 -12.87 10.23 -1.19
N ALA A 31 -13.99 9.49 -1.19
CA ALA A 31 -14.65 9.06 0.04
C ALA A 31 -13.66 8.29 0.95
N PRO A 32 -13.63 8.55 2.26
CA PRO A 32 -12.72 7.84 3.15
C PRO A 32 -13.00 6.35 3.19
N TYR A 33 -11.96 5.51 3.20
CA TYR A 33 -12.12 4.09 3.54
C TYR A 33 -12.14 3.94 5.06
N THR A 34 -12.96 3.03 5.58
CA THR A 34 -13.04 2.77 7.01
C THR A 34 -12.13 1.62 7.42
N MET A 35 -11.42 1.79 8.53
CA MET A 35 -10.64 0.75 9.19
C MET A 35 -10.93 0.77 10.71
N GLN A 36 -11.15 -0.40 11.31
CA GLN A 36 -11.35 -0.48 12.76
C GLN A 36 -10.04 -0.23 13.51
N ARG A 37 -10.08 0.55 14.60
CA ARG A 37 -8.88 0.78 15.44
C ARG A 37 -8.28 -0.51 15.99
N SER A 38 -9.10 -1.50 16.28
CA SER A 38 -8.67 -2.84 16.74
C SER A 38 -7.70 -3.51 15.76
N HIS A 39 -7.83 -3.25 14.45
CA HIS A 39 -6.97 -3.82 13.41
C HIS A 39 -5.54 -3.26 13.41
N LEU A 40 -5.28 -2.16 14.14
CA LEU A 40 -3.93 -1.59 14.30
C LEU A 40 -3.12 -2.27 15.41
N SER A 41 -3.69 -3.31 16.03
CA SER A 41 -3.06 -4.08 17.10
C SER A 41 -2.85 -5.55 16.68
N GLY A 42 -1.99 -6.27 17.39
CA GLY A 42 -1.76 -7.70 17.14
C GLY A 42 -0.90 -8.00 15.90
N TRP A 43 -0.14 -7.02 15.41
CA TRP A 43 0.78 -7.20 14.29
C TRP A 43 1.96 -8.08 14.73
N LYS A 44 2.46 -8.91 13.81
CA LYS A 44 3.49 -9.92 14.10
C LYS A 44 4.60 -9.86 13.07
N VAL A 45 5.84 -9.83 13.55
CA VAL A 45 7.02 -9.98 12.70
C VAL A 45 7.18 -11.46 12.34
N THR A 46 7.16 -11.74 11.04
CA THR A 46 7.29 -13.08 10.48
C THR A 46 8.46 -13.15 9.51
N THR A 47 9.17 -14.29 9.53
CA THR A 47 10.09 -14.66 8.47
C THR A 47 9.32 -15.45 7.42
N GLU A 48 9.62 -15.22 6.15
CA GLU A 48 8.96 -15.89 5.04
C GLU A 48 9.98 -16.66 4.20
N SER A 49 9.55 -17.82 3.68
CA SER A 49 10.28 -18.55 2.66
C SER A 49 10.15 -17.82 1.32
N ALA A 50 10.95 -16.78 1.11
CA ALA A 50 11.03 -16.07 -0.16
C ALA A 50 11.71 -16.93 -1.25
N SER A 51 11.05 -17.12 -2.38
CA SER A 51 11.59 -17.83 -3.55
C SER A 51 12.02 -16.92 -4.69
N THR A 52 11.63 -15.63 -4.66
CA THR A 52 11.98 -14.63 -5.68
C THR A 52 12.77 -13.47 -5.07
N PRO A 53 13.63 -12.76 -5.82
CA PRO A 53 14.43 -11.66 -5.30
C PRO A 53 13.60 -10.56 -4.61
N SER A 54 12.44 -10.24 -5.18
CA SER A 54 11.52 -9.22 -4.65
C SER A 54 10.57 -9.75 -3.57
N ALA A 55 10.59 -11.05 -3.26
CA ALA A 55 9.76 -11.59 -2.18
C ALA A 55 10.36 -11.17 -0.82
N PRO A 56 9.52 -10.81 0.16
CA PRO A 56 10.01 -10.42 1.47
C PRO A 56 10.57 -11.63 2.21
N VAL A 57 11.74 -11.48 2.85
CA VAL A 57 12.29 -12.45 3.81
C VAL A 57 11.81 -12.14 5.21
N LEU A 58 11.64 -10.85 5.50
CA LEU A 58 11.11 -10.36 6.75
C LEU A 58 9.90 -9.48 6.46
N SER A 59 8.80 -9.76 7.16
CA SER A 59 7.53 -9.08 6.97
C SER A 59 6.89 -8.76 8.31
N LEU A 60 6.03 -7.75 8.30
CA LEU A 60 5.11 -7.46 9.39
C LEU A 60 3.70 -7.85 8.94
N ARG A 61 3.10 -8.80 9.66
CA ARG A 61 1.80 -9.38 9.34
C ARG A 61 0.71 -8.74 10.21
N PRO A 62 -0.27 -8.04 9.63
CA PRO A 62 -1.41 -7.55 10.38
C PRO A 62 -2.46 -8.66 10.61
N PRO A 63 -3.48 -8.42 11.46
CA PRO A 63 -4.69 -9.23 11.47
C PRO A 63 -5.31 -9.35 10.08
N ARG A 64 -5.83 -10.54 9.71
CA ARG A 64 -6.31 -10.81 8.33
C ARG A 64 -7.55 -10.01 7.96
N GLU A 65 -8.29 -9.55 8.97
CA GLU A 65 -9.56 -8.83 8.85
C GLU A 65 -9.38 -7.46 8.18
N ILE A 66 -8.19 -6.86 8.31
CA ILE A 66 -7.87 -5.52 7.79
C ILE A 66 -8.02 -5.46 6.26
N THR A 67 -7.41 -6.41 5.53
CA THR A 67 -7.38 -6.38 4.06
C THR A 67 -8.70 -6.86 3.50
N ALA A 68 -9.36 -7.82 4.13
CA ALA A 68 -10.68 -8.30 3.71
C ALA A 68 -11.74 -7.19 3.78
N GLY A 69 -11.73 -6.37 4.85
CA GLY A 69 -12.65 -5.24 4.99
C GLY A 69 -12.41 -4.15 3.95
N LEU A 70 -11.15 -3.79 3.72
CA LEU A 70 -10.76 -2.78 2.73
C LEU A 70 -11.01 -3.24 1.29
N PHE A 71 -10.71 -4.50 0.98
CA PHE A 71 -10.96 -5.09 -0.34
C PHE A 71 -12.45 -5.04 -0.68
N ARG A 72 -13.33 -5.34 0.29
CA ARG A 72 -14.78 -5.25 0.10
C ARG A 72 -15.25 -3.83 -0.22
N GLN A 73 -14.75 -2.84 0.53
CA GLN A 73 -15.06 -1.43 0.28
C GLN A 73 -14.55 -0.98 -1.09
N LEU A 74 -13.34 -1.41 -1.47
CA LEU A 74 -12.77 -1.13 -2.78
C LEU A 74 -13.63 -1.73 -3.90
N PHE A 75 -14.02 -2.99 -3.78
CA PHE A 75 -14.89 -3.66 -4.74
C PHE A 75 -16.24 -2.95 -4.89
N GLN A 76 -16.85 -2.53 -3.78
CA GLN A 76 -18.13 -1.78 -3.79
C GLN A 76 -18.03 -0.43 -4.52
N ARG A 77 -16.85 0.20 -4.53
CA ARG A 77 -16.63 1.52 -5.15
C ARG A 77 -16.15 1.44 -6.59
N ALA A 78 -15.18 0.59 -6.86
CA ALA A 78 -14.58 0.46 -8.18
C ALA A 78 -15.39 -0.48 -9.09
N ALA A 79 -16.10 -1.45 -8.52
CA ALA A 79 -16.75 -2.55 -9.24
C ALA A 79 -15.80 -3.32 -10.19
N GLU A 80 -14.49 -3.24 -9.92
CA GLU A 80 -13.44 -3.92 -10.68
C GLU A 80 -13.14 -5.28 -10.04
N SER A 81 -13.10 -6.33 -10.85
CA SER A 81 -12.63 -7.64 -10.40
C SER A 81 -11.11 -7.60 -10.22
N MET A 82 -10.65 -7.71 -8.99
CA MET A 82 -9.25 -7.65 -8.61
C MET A 82 -8.84 -8.85 -7.77
N ASN A 83 -7.54 -9.09 -7.69
CA ASN A 83 -6.95 -10.09 -6.82
C ASN A 83 -6.61 -9.46 -5.47
N GLY A 84 -6.90 -10.14 -4.37
CA GLY A 84 -6.40 -9.81 -3.04
C GLY A 84 -5.16 -10.64 -2.70
N PRO A 85 -4.25 -10.17 -1.84
CA PRO A 85 -3.11 -10.98 -1.41
C PRO A 85 -3.59 -12.17 -0.57
N SER A 86 -3.03 -13.36 -0.81
CA SER A 86 -3.34 -14.57 -0.04
C SER A 86 -2.90 -14.46 1.42
N ILE A 87 -1.81 -13.73 1.67
CA ILE A 87 -1.28 -13.41 2.99
C ILE A 87 -1.03 -11.88 3.02
N PRO A 88 -1.77 -11.12 3.84
CA PRO A 88 -1.51 -9.70 4.00
C PRO A 88 -0.19 -9.50 4.74
N LEU A 89 0.67 -8.62 4.22
CA LEU A 89 1.96 -8.30 4.83
C LEU A 89 2.41 -6.88 4.47
N VAL A 90 3.22 -6.29 5.34
CA VAL A 90 4.05 -5.13 5.06
C VAL A 90 5.51 -5.63 4.96
N PRO A 91 6.17 -5.49 3.81
CA PRO A 91 7.53 -6.01 3.63
C PRO A 91 8.53 -5.15 4.43
N LEU A 92 9.36 -5.79 5.26
CA LEU A 92 10.41 -5.13 6.05
C LEU A 92 11.77 -5.24 5.36
N VAL A 93 12.11 -6.43 4.88
CA VAL A 93 13.37 -6.74 4.16
C VAL A 93 13.08 -7.70 3.02
N LEU A 94 13.52 -7.36 1.81
CA LEU A 94 13.40 -8.22 0.62
C LEU A 94 14.49 -9.28 0.56
N ARG A 95 14.29 -10.34 -0.23
CA ARG A 95 15.30 -11.37 -0.43
C ARG A 95 16.58 -10.83 -1.02
N GLU A 96 16.49 -10.02 -2.06
CA GLU A 96 17.67 -9.39 -2.69
C GLU A 96 18.42 -8.47 -1.71
N GLU A 97 17.69 -7.72 -0.86
CA GLU A 97 18.30 -6.90 0.20
C GLU A 97 19.01 -7.80 1.22
N TYR A 98 18.38 -8.90 1.64
CA TYR A 98 18.98 -9.87 2.56
C TYR A 98 20.25 -10.50 1.99
N GLU A 99 20.19 -11.04 0.78
CA GLU A 99 21.30 -11.72 0.12
C GLU A 99 22.48 -10.80 -0.17
N SER A 100 22.21 -9.56 -0.58
CA SER A 100 23.27 -8.60 -0.90
C SER A 100 23.92 -7.98 0.34
N ALA A 101 23.16 -7.75 1.42
CA ALA A 101 23.60 -6.90 2.52
C ALA A 101 23.80 -7.60 3.86
N PHE A 102 23.13 -8.73 4.09
CA PHE A 102 23.03 -9.33 5.41
C PHE A 102 23.50 -10.78 5.43
N ALA A 103 23.39 -11.49 4.30
CA ALA A 103 23.80 -12.88 4.19
C ALA A 103 25.28 -13.06 4.56
N GLY A 104 25.55 -14.03 5.43
CA GLY A 104 26.88 -14.30 5.97
C GLY A 104 27.26 -13.47 7.21
N THR A 105 26.56 -12.37 7.51
CA THR A 105 26.81 -11.53 8.69
C THR A 105 25.74 -11.71 9.77
N THR A 106 24.47 -11.84 9.37
CA THR A 106 23.34 -12.03 10.27
C THR A 106 22.31 -12.98 9.68
N THR A 107 21.45 -13.56 10.53
CA THR A 107 20.38 -14.46 10.09
C THR A 107 19.05 -13.71 9.95
N ALA A 108 18.12 -14.27 9.17
CA ALA A 108 16.76 -13.74 9.06
C ALA A 108 16.05 -13.69 10.43
N GLU A 109 16.31 -14.68 11.29
CA GLU A 109 15.77 -14.75 12.65
C GLU A 109 16.34 -13.66 13.56
N ALA A 110 17.64 -13.34 13.43
CA ALA A 110 18.26 -12.24 14.16
C ALA A 110 17.72 -10.88 13.71
N LEU A 111 17.49 -10.70 12.40
CA LEU A 111 16.79 -9.52 11.88
C LEU A 111 15.34 -9.43 12.40
N ALA A 112 14.65 -10.57 12.49
CA ALA A 112 13.30 -10.63 13.07
C ALA A 112 13.30 -10.29 14.56
N ALA A 113 14.29 -10.72 15.33
CA ALA A 113 14.45 -10.32 16.72
C ALA A 113 14.68 -8.81 16.85
N ALA A 114 15.59 -8.24 16.05
CA ALA A 114 15.84 -6.79 16.01
C ALA A 114 14.58 -6.00 15.63
N ALA A 115 13.78 -6.51 14.69
CA ALA A 115 12.50 -5.89 14.32
C ALA A 115 11.51 -5.88 15.50
N ARG A 116 11.40 -6.98 16.26
CA ARG A 116 10.54 -7.02 17.46
C ARG A 116 11.02 -6.06 18.55
N GLU A 117 12.32 -6.03 18.81
CA GLU A 117 12.95 -5.14 19.79
C GLU A 117 12.79 -3.66 19.42
N SER A 118 12.71 -3.34 18.12
CA SER A 118 12.44 -1.96 17.65
C SER A 118 11.00 -1.49 17.92
N GLY A 119 10.11 -2.38 18.37
CA GLY A 119 8.72 -2.05 18.68
C GLY A 119 7.77 -2.16 17.49
N LEU A 120 8.18 -2.75 16.36
CA LEU A 120 7.32 -2.91 15.17
C LEU A 120 6.01 -3.67 15.43
N GLU A 121 5.99 -4.58 16.42
CA GLU A 121 4.76 -5.30 16.82
C GLU A 121 3.88 -4.51 17.80
N ALA A 122 4.43 -3.49 18.46
CA ALA A 122 3.75 -2.74 19.53
C ALA A 122 2.83 -1.62 19.00
N GLY A 123 2.83 -1.37 17.68
CA GLY A 123 2.01 -0.36 17.04
C GLY A 123 2.84 0.71 16.32
N GLY A 124 2.26 1.90 16.14
CA GLY A 124 2.93 3.01 15.45
C GLY A 124 2.69 3.04 13.94
N PHE A 125 1.72 2.26 13.42
CA PHE A 125 1.26 2.31 12.04
C PHE A 125 -0.05 3.09 11.98
N ALA A 126 0.03 4.39 11.70
CA ALA A 126 -1.14 5.23 11.49
C ALA A 126 -1.56 5.17 10.02
N PRO A 127 -2.73 4.62 9.66
CA PRO A 127 -3.13 4.53 8.27
C PRO A 127 -3.40 5.93 7.74
N ARG A 128 -2.73 6.29 6.64
CA ARG A 128 -2.83 7.62 6.05
C ARG A 128 -3.86 7.66 4.94
N CYS A 129 -3.69 6.78 3.95
CA CYS A 129 -4.53 6.77 2.76
C CYS A 129 -4.57 5.39 2.10
N MET A 130 -5.64 5.14 1.35
CA MET A 130 -5.63 4.18 0.26
C MET A 130 -4.86 4.82 -0.90
N MET A 131 -3.75 4.21 -1.29
CA MET A 131 -2.96 4.61 -2.45
C MET A 131 -3.31 3.77 -3.68
N LEU A 132 -3.06 4.33 -4.85
CA LEU A 132 -3.22 3.68 -6.15
C LEU A 132 -1.95 3.84 -6.98
N LYS A 133 -1.32 2.74 -7.37
CA LYS A 133 -0.27 2.71 -8.39
C LYS A 133 -0.82 2.14 -9.68
N ARG A 134 -0.45 2.76 -10.79
CA ARG A 134 -0.75 2.27 -12.13
C ARG A 134 0.53 2.18 -12.92
N ASP A 135 0.71 1.05 -13.58
CA ASP A 135 1.75 0.86 -14.58
C ASP A 135 1.06 0.55 -15.91
N SER A 136 1.35 1.36 -16.92
CA SER A 136 0.72 1.29 -18.23
C SER A 136 1.81 1.03 -19.27
N ALA A 137 1.91 -0.24 -19.67
CA ALA A 137 2.75 -0.67 -20.78
C ALA A 137 1.87 -0.99 -22.02
N PRO A 138 2.43 -0.99 -23.24
CA PRO A 138 1.67 -1.39 -24.42
C PRO A 138 1.01 -2.76 -24.24
N GLY A 139 -0.32 -2.80 -24.27
CA GLY A 139 -1.11 -4.03 -24.12
C GLY A 139 -1.35 -4.52 -22.69
N VAL A 140 -0.78 -3.89 -21.66
CA VAL A 140 -1.00 -4.28 -20.25
C VAL A 140 -1.17 -3.04 -19.37
N THR A 141 -2.30 -2.94 -18.69
CA THR A 141 -2.50 -1.98 -17.58
C THR A 141 -2.52 -2.76 -16.28
N ARG A 142 -1.56 -2.46 -15.40
CA ARG A 142 -1.48 -3.04 -14.06
C ARG A 142 -1.87 -1.99 -13.03
N GLN A 143 -2.64 -2.39 -12.03
CA GLN A 143 -3.05 -1.52 -10.94
C GLN A 143 -2.80 -2.19 -9.60
N LEU A 144 -2.41 -1.39 -8.60
CA LEU A 144 -2.21 -1.82 -7.22
C LEU A 144 -2.86 -0.82 -6.29
N TYR A 145 -3.75 -1.32 -5.43
CA TYR A 145 -4.30 -0.62 -4.28
C TYR A 145 -3.62 -1.12 -3.01
N ALA A 146 -3.14 -0.18 -2.20
CA ALA A 146 -2.47 -0.46 -0.94
C ALA A 146 -2.84 0.59 0.11
N VAL A 147 -2.76 0.24 1.39
CA VAL A 147 -2.78 1.23 2.47
C VAL A 147 -1.37 1.72 2.69
N LEU A 148 -1.20 3.04 2.69
CA LEU A 148 0.04 3.69 3.07
C LEU A 148 -0.07 4.12 4.53
N PHE A 149 0.91 3.76 5.34
CA PHE A 149 0.97 4.14 6.75
C PHE A 149 1.96 5.29 6.95
N ASP A 150 1.66 6.16 7.90
CA ASP A 150 2.70 6.88 8.63
C ASP A 150 3.22 5.96 9.73
N ALA A 151 4.50 5.57 9.63
CA ALA A 151 5.12 4.60 10.51
C ALA A 151 6.59 4.97 10.80
N PRO A 152 6.84 5.93 11.71
CA PRO A 152 8.21 6.31 12.07
C PRO A 152 9.05 5.13 12.56
N VAL A 153 8.43 4.17 13.26
CA VAL A 153 9.08 2.94 13.72
C VAL A 153 9.59 2.07 12.57
N PHE A 154 8.89 2.05 11.43
CA PHE A 154 9.33 1.34 10.22
C PHE A 154 10.58 2.00 9.63
N THR A 155 10.56 3.32 9.50
CA THR A 155 11.70 4.09 8.99
C THR A 155 12.91 3.92 9.89
N ALA A 156 12.74 4.10 11.20
CA ALA A 156 13.81 3.95 12.19
C ALA A 156 14.39 2.52 12.20
N PHE A 157 13.55 1.48 12.03
CA PHE A 157 14.04 0.11 11.89
C PHE A 157 14.91 -0.05 10.65
N ARG A 158 14.46 0.41 9.47
CA ARG A 158 15.23 0.31 8.22
C ARG A 158 16.54 1.11 8.30
N GLU A 159 16.53 2.29 8.91
CA GLU A 159 17.75 3.06 9.18
C GLU A 159 18.69 2.32 10.14
N ARG A 160 18.17 1.69 11.21
CA ARG A 160 19.00 0.90 12.12
C ARG A 160 19.69 -0.27 11.41
N LEU A 161 19.05 -0.87 10.40
CA LEU A 161 19.67 -1.94 9.63
C LEU A 161 20.93 -1.48 8.87
N SER A 162 21.03 -0.21 8.47
CA SER A 162 22.24 0.29 7.82
C SER A 162 23.45 0.35 8.76
N ALA A 163 23.25 0.26 10.08
CA ALA A 163 24.34 0.13 11.05
C ALA A 163 24.86 -1.31 11.20
N LEU A 164 24.16 -2.31 10.63
CA LEU A 164 24.50 -3.74 10.74
C LEU A 164 25.25 -4.27 9.51
N ILE A 165 25.41 -3.45 8.47
CA ILE A 165 26.02 -3.84 7.19
C ILE A 165 27.42 -3.24 7.05
N THR A 166 28.23 -3.80 6.17
CA THR A 166 29.53 -3.20 5.82
C THR A 166 29.34 -1.96 4.94
N PRO A 167 30.22 -0.95 5.05
CA PRO A 167 30.08 0.33 4.32
C PRO A 167 30.00 0.21 2.80
N ASP A 168 30.57 -0.84 2.21
CA ASP A 168 30.60 -1.05 0.76
C ASP A 168 29.31 -1.70 0.20
N THR A 169 28.32 -1.93 1.06
CA THR A 169 27.08 -2.62 0.66
C THR A 169 26.02 -1.63 0.18
N ALA A 170 25.41 -1.90 -0.98
CA ALA A 170 24.33 -1.12 -1.55
C ALA A 170 22.94 -1.39 -0.91
N TYR A 171 22.79 -1.18 0.40
CA TYR A 171 21.49 -1.18 1.07
C TYR A 171 20.90 0.23 1.12
N ASN A 172 19.63 0.38 0.74
CA ASN A 172 18.93 1.67 0.82
C ASN A 172 17.75 1.60 1.81
N PRO A 173 17.82 2.27 2.97
CA PRO A 173 16.74 2.24 3.96
C PRO A 173 15.43 2.86 3.44
N SER A 174 15.48 3.73 2.43
CA SER A 174 14.31 4.37 1.81
C SER A 174 13.73 3.63 0.59
N ALA A 175 14.22 2.43 0.27
CA ALA A 175 13.75 1.67 -0.89
C ALA A 175 12.32 1.14 -0.74
N LEU A 176 11.86 0.89 0.49
CA LEU A 176 10.50 0.44 0.79
C LEU A 176 9.72 1.49 1.58
N ALA A 177 8.45 1.65 1.22
CA ALA A 177 7.47 2.35 2.04
C ALA A 177 6.70 1.36 2.94
N PRO A 178 6.17 1.82 4.09
CA PRO A 178 5.31 1.01 4.96
C PRO A 178 3.91 0.88 4.32
N VAL A 179 3.78 -0.06 3.40
CA VAL A 179 2.56 -0.28 2.62
C VAL A 179 1.98 -1.67 2.86
N LEU A 180 0.66 -1.75 2.97
CA LEU A 180 -0.08 -3.01 3.03
C LEU A 180 -0.90 -3.18 1.76
N PHE A 181 -0.59 -4.20 0.98
CA PHE A 181 -1.35 -4.47 -0.25
C PHE A 181 -2.78 -4.90 0.06
N VAL A 182 -3.73 -4.34 -0.70
CA VAL A 182 -5.17 -4.60 -0.55
C VAL A 182 -5.68 -5.33 -1.78
N ALA A 183 -5.37 -4.82 -2.98
CA ALA A 183 -5.82 -5.42 -4.22
C ALA A 183 -4.87 -5.11 -5.38
N ALA A 184 -4.81 -5.99 -6.38
CA ALA A 184 -4.11 -5.73 -7.63
C ALA A 184 -4.84 -6.34 -8.84
N SER A 185 -4.53 -5.84 -10.03
CA SER A 185 -5.04 -6.36 -11.30
C SER A 185 -4.62 -7.81 -11.57
N ASP A 186 -3.51 -8.25 -10.99
CA ASP A 186 -2.96 -9.59 -11.09
C ASP A 186 -2.51 -10.11 -9.72
N ALA A 187 -2.25 -11.41 -9.61
CA ALA A 187 -1.81 -12.03 -8.36
C ALA A 187 -0.29 -11.89 -8.09
N ALA A 188 0.48 -11.27 -8.98
CA ALA A 188 1.93 -11.18 -8.88
C ALA A 188 2.37 -9.99 -8.00
N PHE A 189 1.89 -9.93 -6.76
CA PHE A 189 2.12 -8.82 -5.82
C PHE A 189 3.61 -8.48 -5.62
N ASN A 190 4.49 -9.49 -5.55
CA ASN A 190 5.93 -9.27 -5.35
C ASN A 190 6.60 -8.53 -6.51
N SER A 191 6.00 -8.49 -7.70
CA SER A 191 6.55 -7.73 -8.83
C SER A 191 6.38 -6.21 -8.68
N TRP A 192 5.60 -5.75 -7.70
CA TRP A 192 5.50 -4.34 -7.33
C TRP A 192 6.58 -3.90 -6.35
N LEU A 193 7.38 -4.84 -5.82
CA LEU A 193 8.44 -4.58 -4.85
C LEU A 193 9.81 -4.50 -5.55
N PRO A 194 10.72 -3.62 -5.09
CA PRO A 194 10.55 -2.66 -3.99
C PRO A 194 9.58 -1.51 -4.35
N LEU A 195 8.68 -1.16 -3.43
CA LEU A 195 7.68 -0.11 -3.65
C LEU A 195 8.00 1.14 -2.83
N ARG A 196 8.28 2.25 -3.53
CA ARG A 196 8.27 3.59 -2.94
C ARG A 196 6.89 4.20 -3.09
N ALA A 197 6.41 4.83 -2.03
CA ALA A 197 5.12 5.48 -2.01
C ALA A 197 5.19 6.82 -1.27
N GLY A 198 4.56 7.84 -1.84
CA GLY A 198 4.54 9.20 -1.31
C GLY A 198 3.10 9.74 -1.19
N GLU A 199 2.98 11.01 -0.82
CA GLU A 199 1.67 11.69 -0.72
C GLU A 199 0.95 11.76 -2.08
N SER A 200 1.70 11.92 -3.17
CA SER A 200 1.16 11.95 -4.54
C SER A 200 0.46 10.66 -4.97
N ASP A 201 0.69 9.55 -4.26
CA ASP A 201 0.07 8.26 -4.56
C ASP A 201 -1.27 8.06 -3.81
N CYS A 202 -1.60 8.95 -2.87
CA CYS A 202 -2.83 8.86 -2.09
C CYS A 202 -4.06 9.17 -2.96
N MET A 203 -5.00 8.23 -3.01
CA MET A 203 -6.27 8.38 -3.70
C MET A 203 -7.39 8.84 -2.75
N ALA A 204 -7.45 8.26 -1.56
CA ALA A 204 -8.50 8.56 -0.58
C ALA A 204 -7.97 8.36 0.86
N PRO A 205 -8.46 9.13 1.85
CA PRO A 205 -8.03 8.98 3.23
C PRO A 205 -8.54 7.66 3.85
N ILE A 206 -7.89 7.22 4.94
CA ILE A 206 -8.41 6.16 5.81
C ILE A 206 -8.99 6.81 7.07
N SER A 207 -10.25 6.53 7.38
CA SER A 207 -10.91 6.88 8.64
C SER A 207 -10.84 5.71 9.62
N LEU A 208 -10.56 6.03 10.88
CA LEU A 208 -10.55 5.07 11.97
C LEU A 208 -11.87 5.07 12.72
N GLU A 209 -12.50 3.91 12.80
CA GLU A 209 -13.73 3.66 13.59
C GLU A 209 -13.45 2.90 14.88
#